data_AF-A0A6V8P0S1-F1
#
_entry.id   AF-A0A6V8P0S1-F1
#
_cell.length_a   1.000
_cell.length_b   1.000
_cell.length_c   1.000
_cell.angle_alpha   90.00
_cell.angle_beta   90.00
_cell.angle_gamma   90.00
#
_symmetry.space_group_name_H-M   'P 1'
#
loop_
_entity.id
_entity.type
_entity.pdbx_description
1 polymer ?
#
loop_
_entity_poly.entity_id
_entity_poly.type
_entity_poly.pdbx_seq_one_letter_code
_entity_poly.pdbx_strand_id
1 'polypeptide(L)'
;LEQDKASVKESVRKVFDAAPYEDAKEAVEMFKKKWSMKYPSAVECLTEDIERCLTYYKYPYQHWLRIRTTNVVERSFKEVKRRVKGIGRFQNEESALTMVYWQLHELKWNGVSMSKEAKAILIRIKTLKIQRIAA
;
A
#
# COMPACT_ATOMS: atom_id res chain seq x y z
N LEU A 1 -24.27 -0.98 -4.86
CA LEU A 1 -22.86 -0.53 -4.91
C LEU A 1 -22.58 0.52 -5.98
N GLU A 2 -23.17 0.49 -7.18
CA GLU A 2 -22.81 1.44 -8.25
C GLU A 2 -23.09 2.91 -7.92
N GLN A 3 -24.22 3.23 -7.27
CA GLN A 3 -24.57 4.61 -6.93
C GLN A 3 -23.66 5.22 -5.84
N ASP A 4 -23.29 4.44 -4.82
CA ASP A 4 -22.48 4.93 -3.70
C ASP A 4 -20.96 4.86 -3.94
N LYS A 5 -20.51 4.18 -5.01
CA LYS A 5 -19.08 3.88 -5.25
C LYS A 5 -18.20 5.13 -5.25
N ALA A 6 -18.66 6.21 -5.88
CA ALA A 6 -17.92 7.47 -5.94
C ALA A 6 -17.77 8.11 -4.54
N SER A 7 -18.85 8.13 -3.76
CA SER A 7 -18.90 8.72 -2.42
C SER A 7 -18.05 7.92 -1.41
N VAL A 8 -18.10 6.59 -1.49
CA VAL A 8 -17.23 5.72 -0.67
C VAL A 8 -15.76 5.96 -1.03
N LYS A 9 -15.43 5.98 -2.32
CA LYS A 9 -14.06 6.21 -2.79
C LYS A 9 -13.51 7.56 -2.34
N GLU A 10 -14.31 8.61 -2.40
CA GLU A 10 -13.92 9.94 -1.90
C GLU A 10 -13.67 9.92 -0.39
N SER A 11 -14.55 9.27 0.37
CA SER A 11 -14.40 9.15 1.82
C SER A 11 -13.12 8.39 2.20
N VAL A 12 -12.80 7.31 1.50
CA VAL A 12 -11.55 6.55 1.69
C VAL A 12 -10.33 7.38 1.27
N ARG A 13 -10.42 8.16 0.19
CA ARG A 13 -9.34 9.09 -0.19
C ARG A 13 -9.06 10.09 0.92
N LYS A 14 -10.09 10.70 1.53
CA LYS A 14 -9.91 11.64 2.64
C LYS A 14 -9.14 11.03 3.83
N VAL A 15 -9.38 9.76 4.14
CA VAL A 15 -8.62 9.03 5.18
C VAL A 15 -7.12 8.97 4.87
N PHE A 16 -6.77 8.69 3.62
CA PHE A 16 -5.38 8.50 3.20
C PHE A 16 -4.69 9.79 2.75
N ASP A 17 -5.43 10.80 2.29
CA ASP A 17 -4.94 12.11 1.85
C ASP A 17 -4.82 13.14 2.98
N ALA A 18 -5.41 12.87 4.17
CA ALA A 18 -5.26 13.71 5.34
C ALA A 18 -3.78 13.91 5.71
N ALA A 19 -3.43 15.09 6.18
CA ALA A 19 -2.16 15.38 6.84
C ALA A 19 -2.44 16.51 7.82
N PRO A 20 -2.27 16.34 9.15
CA PRO A 20 -1.49 15.35 9.91
C PRO A 20 -2.19 13.99 10.25
N TYR A 21 -1.49 13.12 11.02
CA TYR A 21 -1.97 11.79 11.45
C TYR A 21 -3.27 11.84 12.29
N GLU A 22 -3.48 12.91 13.03
CA GLU A 22 -4.69 13.12 13.84
C GLU A 22 -5.92 13.27 12.95
N ASP A 23 -5.83 14.12 11.92
CA ASP A 23 -6.87 14.27 10.89
C ASP A 23 -7.20 12.95 10.19
N ALA A 24 -6.20 12.09 9.97
CA ALA A 24 -6.43 10.77 9.40
C ALA A 24 -7.27 9.87 10.33
N LYS A 25 -7.05 9.95 11.66
CA LYS A 25 -7.89 9.23 12.64
C LYS A 25 -9.32 9.78 12.67
N GLU A 26 -9.47 11.10 12.65
CA GLU A 26 -10.80 11.73 12.62
C GLU A 26 -11.55 11.37 11.34
N ALA A 27 -10.87 11.35 10.20
CA ALA A 27 -11.44 10.92 8.93
C ALA A 27 -11.91 9.46 8.96
N VAL A 28 -11.18 8.58 9.67
CA VAL A 28 -11.59 7.18 9.87
C VAL A 28 -12.85 7.10 10.72
N GLU A 29 -12.94 7.87 11.81
CA GLU A 29 -14.16 7.91 12.65
C GLU A 29 -15.37 8.46 11.88
N MET A 30 -15.17 9.49 11.06
CA MET A 30 -16.22 9.99 10.16
C MET A 30 -16.63 8.95 9.12
N PHE A 31 -15.68 8.19 8.57
CA PHE A 31 -15.95 7.10 7.65
C PHE A 31 -16.79 6.00 8.30
N LYS A 32 -16.43 5.57 9.53
CA LYS A 32 -17.19 4.59 10.29
C LYS A 32 -18.62 5.05 10.51
N LYS A 33 -18.82 6.29 11.01
CA LYS A 33 -20.16 6.85 11.28
C LYS A 33 -21.04 6.89 10.03
N LYS A 34 -20.46 7.24 8.88
CA LYS A 34 -21.22 7.39 7.62
C LYS A 34 -21.59 6.06 6.97
N TRP A 35 -20.72 5.06 7.05
CA TRP A 35 -20.87 3.82 6.26
C TRP A 35 -21.16 2.57 7.07
N SER A 36 -21.09 2.61 8.41
CA SER A 36 -21.33 1.43 9.27
C SER A 36 -22.68 0.76 9.04
N MET A 37 -23.73 1.55 8.83
CA MET A 37 -25.08 1.01 8.61
C MET A 37 -25.25 0.36 7.22
N LYS A 38 -24.61 0.91 6.18
CA LYS A 38 -24.78 0.42 4.80
C LYS A 38 -23.79 -0.68 4.43
N TYR A 39 -22.54 -0.58 4.90
CA TYR A 39 -21.45 -1.47 4.51
C TYR A 39 -20.61 -1.90 5.73
N PRO A 40 -21.19 -2.62 6.70
CA PRO A 40 -20.51 -2.98 7.95
C PRO A 40 -19.22 -3.77 7.72
N SER A 41 -19.24 -4.78 6.83
CA SER A 41 -18.05 -5.59 6.51
C SER A 41 -16.91 -4.77 5.89
N ALA A 42 -17.21 -3.77 5.06
CA ALA A 42 -16.18 -2.92 4.47
C ALA A 42 -15.56 -1.98 5.52
N VAL A 43 -16.36 -1.51 6.47
CA VAL A 43 -15.88 -0.71 7.60
C VAL A 43 -14.99 -1.56 8.48
N GLU A 44 -15.43 -2.76 8.88
CA GLU A 44 -14.66 -3.70 9.69
C GLU A 44 -13.27 -3.96 9.09
N CYS A 45 -13.22 -4.36 7.81
CA CYS A 45 -11.97 -4.59 7.08
C CYS A 45 -11.05 -3.36 7.09
N LEU A 46 -11.59 -2.15 6.87
CA LEU A 46 -10.77 -0.94 6.93
C LEU A 46 -10.24 -0.72 8.34
N THR A 47 -11.06 -0.92 9.37
CA THR A 47 -10.69 -0.62 10.76
C THR A 47 -9.68 -1.58 11.37
N GLU A 48 -9.71 -2.85 10.98
CA GLU A 48 -8.73 -3.85 11.44
C GLU A 48 -7.30 -3.50 10.98
N ASP A 49 -7.16 -3.05 9.73
CA ASP A 49 -5.86 -2.80 9.12
C ASP A 49 -5.44 -1.33 9.13
N ILE A 50 -6.29 -0.41 9.59
CA ILE A 50 -6.04 1.03 9.46
C ILE A 50 -4.72 1.46 10.11
N GLU A 51 -4.37 0.91 11.28
CA GLU A 51 -3.12 1.24 11.96
C GLU A 51 -1.89 0.82 11.16
N ARG A 52 -1.99 -0.34 10.49
CA ARG A 52 -0.95 -0.85 9.59
C ARG A 52 -0.85 0.05 8.37
N CYS A 53 -1.99 0.42 7.78
CA CYS A 53 -2.02 1.30 6.62
C CYS A 53 -1.46 2.70 6.93
N LEU A 54 -1.72 3.27 8.11
CA LEU A 54 -1.20 4.59 8.51
C LEU A 54 0.26 4.54 9.02
N THR A 55 0.92 3.38 8.99
CA THR A 55 2.33 3.29 9.41
C THR A 55 3.27 4.11 8.49
N TYR A 56 2.83 4.47 7.28
CA TYR A 56 3.63 5.28 6.36
C TYR A 56 3.99 6.68 6.91
N TYR A 57 3.20 7.24 7.85
CA TYR A 57 3.52 8.53 8.49
C TYR A 57 4.86 8.54 9.23
N LYS A 58 5.35 7.37 9.65
CA LYS A 58 6.67 7.24 10.30
C LYS A 58 7.82 7.47 9.32
N TYR A 59 7.56 7.36 8.02
CA TYR A 59 8.56 7.54 6.97
C TYR A 59 8.67 9.01 6.55
N PRO A 60 9.73 9.40 5.82
CA PRO A 60 9.86 10.75 5.29
C PRO A 60 8.68 11.16 4.40
N TYR A 61 8.24 12.41 4.50
CA TYR A 61 7.12 12.96 3.72
C TYR A 61 7.26 12.72 2.21
N GLN A 62 8.47 12.86 1.68
CA GLN A 62 8.80 12.61 0.26
C GLN A 62 8.47 11.18 -0.21
N HIS A 63 8.32 10.22 0.72
CA HIS A 63 8.01 8.82 0.40
C HIS A 63 6.53 8.48 0.55
N TRP A 64 5.74 9.32 1.23
CA TRP A 64 4.35 9.01 1.57
C TRP A 64 3.51 8.67 0.34
N LEU A 65 3.60 9.49 -0.71
CA LEU A 65 2.85 9.27 -1.96
C LEU A 65 3.08 7.86 -2.54
N ARG A 66 4.30 7.35 -2.41
CA ARG A 66 4.70 6.07 -2.99
C ARG A 66 4.42 4.88 -2.07
N ILE A 67 4.55 5.06 -0.76
CA ILE A 67 4.26 4.00 0.23
C ILE A 67 2.76 3.79 0.38
N ARG A 68 1.98 4.88 0.31
CA ARG A 68 0.53 4.87 0.51
C ARG A 68 -0.26 4.20 -0.61
N THR A 69 0.30 4.13 -1.82
CA THR A 69 -0.40 3.57 -2.99
C THR A 69 0.14 2.19 -3.36
N THR A 70 -0.75 1.27 -3.71
CA THR A 70 -0.42 -0.08 -4.19
C THR A 70 -0.01 -0.12 -5.66
N ASN A 71 -0.04 1.02 -6.36
CA ASN A 71 0.20 1.14 -7.80
C ASN A 71 1.48 0.45 -8.28
N VAL A 72 2.56 0.51 -7.51
CA VAL A 72 3.85 -0.11 -7.89
C VAL A 72 3.73 -1.64 -7.93
N VAL A 73 3.11 -2.22 -6.91
CA VAL A 73 2.90 -3.68 -6.79
C VAL A 73 1.82 -4.16 -7.76
N GLU A 74 0.73 -3.40 -7.91
CA GLU A 74 -0.30 -3.72 -8.89
C GLU A 74 0.24 -3.68 -10.32
N ARG A 75 1.12 -2.73 -10.63
CA ARG A 75 1.77 -2.67 -11.95
C ARG A 75 2.64 -3.89 -12.19
N SER A 76 3.47 -4.30 -11.22
CA SER A 76 4.33 -5.47 -11.40
C SER A 76 3.51 -6.75 -11.60
N PHE A 77 2.45 -6.96 -10.81
CA PHE A 77 1.54 -8.09 -11.01
C PHE A 77 0.81 -8.04 -12.35
N LYS A 78 0.41 -6.85 -12.82
CA LYS A 78 -0.24 -6.70 -14.12
C LYS A 78 0.67 -7.12 -15.26
N GLU A 79 1.96 -6.77 -15.20
CA GLU A 79 2.93 -7.14 -16.23
C GLU A 79 3.19 -8.66 -16.25
N VAL A 80 3.34 -9.27 -15.08
CA VAL A 80 3.44 -10.73 -14.96
C VAL A 80 2.19 -11.42 -15.52
N LYS A 81 0.98 -10.97 -15.14
CA LYS A 81 -0.28 -11.53 -15.66
C LYS A 81 -0.40 -11.38 -17.18
N ARG A 82 0.05 -10.25 -17.74
CA ARG A 82 0.05 -10.01 -19.19
C ARG A 82 0.91 -11.04 -19.92
N ARG A 83 2.09 -11.37 -19.40
CA ARG A 83 2.99 -12.36 -19.98
C ARG A 83 2.46 -13.79 -19.84
N VAL A 84 1.96 -14.14 -18.65
CA VAL A 84 1.36 -15.46 -18.37
C VAL A 84 0.18 -15.75 -19.28
N LYS A 85 -0.68 -14.75 -19.52
CA LYS A 85 -1.90 -14.92 -20.33
C LYS A 85 -1.62 -15.42 -21.76
N GLY A 86 -0.49 -15.02 -22.35
CA GLY A 86 -0.09 -15.48 -23.69
C GLY A 86 0.49 -16.91 -23.71
N ILE A 87 1.02 -17.39 -22.59
CA ILE A 87 1.65 -18.72 -22.48
C ILE A 87 0.58 -19.80 -22.23
N GLY A 88 -0.44 -19.49 -21.43
CA GLY A 88 -1.55 -20.40 -21.13
C GLY A 88 -1.20 -21.49 -20.11
N ARG A 89 -0.30 -22.42 -20.45
CA ARG A 89 0.14 -23.50 -19.55
C ARG A 89 1.67 -23.62 -19.53
N PHE A 90 2.21 -23.81 -18.33
CA PHE A 90 3.62 -24.12 -18.14
C PHE A 90 3.81 -25.63 -18.03
N GLN A 91 4.94 -26.14 -18.53
CA GLN A 91 5.28 -27.56 -18.41
C GLN A 91 5.73 -27.89 -16.98
N ASN A 92 6.59 -27.04 -16.39
CA ASN A 92 7.15 -27.21 -15.04
C ASN A 92 7.01 -25.92 -14.22
N GLU A 93 7.05 -26.05 -12.89
CA GLU A 93 7.04 -24.91 -11.96
C GLU A 93 8.26 -23.99 -12.16
N GLU A 94 9.44 -24.56 -12.38
CA GLU A 94 10.67 -23.80 -12.61
C GLU A 94 10.57 -22.86 -13.82
N SER A 95 9.88 -23.29 -14.89
CA SER A 95 9.65 -22.47 -16.07
C SER A 95 8.72 -21.29 -15.75
N ALA A 96 7.72 -21.48 -14.90
CA ALA A 96 6.85 -20.42 -14.44
C ALA A 96 7.62 -19.41 -13.57
N LEU A 97 8.41 -19.89 -12.60
CA LEU A 97 9.23 -19.04 -11.73
C LEU A 97 10.27 -18.25 -12.53
N THR A 98 10.95 -18.90 -13.48
CA THR A 98 11.93 -18.25 -14.36
C THR A 98 11.29 -17.11 -15.15
N MET A 99 10.08 -17.33 -15.69
CA MET A 99 9.34 -16.30 -16.41
C MET A 99 8.94 -15.13 -15.49
N VAL A 100 8.44 -15.41 -14.28
CA VAL A 100 8.10 -14.37 -13.30
C VAL A 100 9.34 -13.55 -12.94
N TYR A 101 10.46 -14.22 -12.64
CA TYR A 101 11.73 -13.56 -12.33
C TYR A 101 12.17 -12.65 -13.48
N TRP A 102 12.18 -13.17 -14.71
CA TRP A 102 12.61 -12.42 -15.88
C TRP A 102 11.72 -11.20 -16.12
N GLN A 103 10.41 -11.36 -15.99
CA GLN A 103 9.46 -10.25 -16.13
C GLN A 103 9.67 -9.18 -15.07
N LEU A 104 9.90 -9.55 -13.81
CA LEU A 104 10.18 -8.59 -12.72
C LEU A 104 11.55 -7.91 -12.88
N HIS A 105 12.53 -8.62 -13.43
CA HIS A 105 13.86 -8.10 -13.72
C HIS A 105 13.83 -7.04 -14.84
N GLU A 106 12.99 -7.24 -15.85
CA GLU A 106 12.82 -6.29 -16.97
C GLU A 106 12.12 -4.99 -16.55
N LEU A 107 11.34 -5.01 -15.47
CA LEU A 107 10.64 -3.81 -15.01
C LEU A 107 11.62 -2.73 -14.55
N LYS A 108 11.37 -1.50 -14.99
CA LYS A 108 12.07 -0.32 -14.49
C LYS A 108 11.52 0.06 -13.12
N TRP A 109 12.29 -0.23 -12.09
CA TRP A 109 11.98 0.14 -10.71
C TRP A 109 12.45 1.57 -10.44
N ASN A 110 11.54 2.54 -10.54
CA ASN A 110 11.84 3.91 -10.14
C ASN A 110 12.05 3.96 -8.62
N GLY A 111 13.18 4.48 -8.14
CA GLY A 111 13.43 4.64 -6.70
C GLY A 111 12.66 5.80 -6.05
N VAL A 112 13.01 6.07 -4.79
CA VAL A 112 12.63 7.29 -4.07
C VAL A 112 13.87 8.15 -3.82
N SER A 113 13.68 9.47 -3.68
CA SER A 113 14.79 10.41 -3.42
C SER A 113 15.36 10.22 -2.02
N MET A 114 16.64 9.87 -1.90
CA MET A 114 17.28 9.61 -0.61
C MET A 114 18.03 10.85 -0.09
N SER A 115 17.28 11.84 0.41
CA SER A 115 17.85 13.01 1.07
C SER A 115 18.59 12.64 2.36
N LYS A 116 19.45 13.54 2.87
CA LYS A 116 20.16 13.34 4.15
C LYS A 116 19.17 13.11 5.31
N GLU A 117 18.10 13.90 5.34
CA GLU A 117 17.02 13.80 6.31
C GLU A 117 16.27 12.47 6.20
N ALA A 118 15.93 12.04 4.98
CA ALA A 118 15.26 10.78 4.74
C ALA A 118 16.08 9.59 5.25
N LYS A 119 17.40 9.60 5.00
CA LYS A 119 18.32 8.58 5.50
C LYS A 119 18.37 8.56 7.03
N ALA A 120 18.43 9.72 7.69
CA ALA A 120 18.46 9.79 9.15
C ALA A 120 17.19 9.20 9.77
N ILE A 121 16.01 9.53 9.23
CA ILE A 121 14.72 8.98 9.66
C ILE A 121 14.69 7.45 9.47
N LEU A 122 15.13 6.95 8.31
CA LEU A 122 15.15 5.52 8.03
C LEU A 122 16.11 4.74 8.95
N ILE A 123 17.29 5.29 9.25
CA ILE A 123 18.23 4.70 10.20
C ILE A 123 17.58 4.61 11.58
N ARG A 124 16.93 5.69 12.05
CA ARG A 124 16.20 5.70 13.32
C ARG A 124 15.14 4.59 13.37
N ILE A 125 14.32 4.44 12.33
CA ILE A 125 13.31 3.38 12.24
C ILE A 125 13.97 2.00 12.29
N LYS A 126 15.08 1.79 11.57
CA LYS A 126 15.80 0.52 11.54
C LYS A 126 16.32 0.15 12.94
N THR A 127 16.93 1.10 13.65
CA THR A 127 17.43 0.88 15.01
C THR A 127 16.31 0.52 15.99
N LEU A 128 15.18 1.24 15.94
CA LEU A 128 14.01 0.94 16.77
C LEU A 128 13.44 -0.46 16.49
N LYS A 129 13.45 -0.90 15.22
CA LYS A 129 13.01 -2.24 14.84
C LYS A 129 13.94 -3.33 15.41
N ILE A 130 15.25 -3.11 15.32
CA ILE A 130 16.26 -4.05 15.85
C ILE A 130 16.09 -4.21 17.38
N GLN A 131 15.92 -3.11 18.11
CA GLN A 131 15.73 -3.15 19.56
C GLN A 131 14.46 -3.91 19.96
N ARG A 132 13.38 -3.81 19.19
CA ARG A 132 12.13 -4.55 19.44
C ARG A 132 12.24 -6.05 19.16
N ILE A 133 13.14 -6.48 18.27
CA ILE A 133 13.36 -7.90 17.96
C ILE A 133 14.31 -8.54 18.99
N ALA A 134 15.20 -7.74 19.58
CA ALA A 134 16.17 -8.18 20.57
C ALA A 134 15.62 -8.26 22.01
N ALA A 135 14.39 -7.77 22.24
CA ALA A 135 13.67 -7.80 23.50
C ALA A 135 12.56 -8.85 23.44
#